data_AF-A0A524D8H0-F1
#
_entry.id   AF-A0A524D8H0-F1
#
_cell.length_a   1.000
_cell.length_b   1.000
_cell.length_c   1.000
_cell.angle_alpha   90.00
_cell.angle_beta   90.00
_cell.angle_gamma   90.00
#
_symmetry.space_group_name_H-M   'P 1'
#
loop_
_entity.id
_entity.type
_entity.pdbx_description
1 polymer ?
#
loop_
_entity_poly.entity_id
_entity_poly.type
_entity_poly.pdbx_seq_one_letter_code
_entity_poly.pdbx_strand_id
1 'polypeptide(L)'
;MQYKKNKNPHFILMGITLILITSGWYGTSLSFLIALVFQNQGLPLEAILLINFLPLPIGMISWISFFLDITLLRYRKKIVLGVTIIYIAIFYIIFLLLLWYNSDLIAEKLSPVDTSGKNPLLNSFILVYVFLFFITGIKFSLDTMKLDDLEMRLRGKFLLVAFPSYSIAGLFDSILPNSELTLILRAILIFSIIDFYFGFVLPKWIKRRAAH
;
A
#
# COMPACT_ATOMS: atom_id res chain seq x y z
N MET A 1 -13.59 -9.37 15.98
CA MET A 1 -12.89 -8.29 15.25
C MET A 1 -13.43 -6.95 15.71
N GLN A 2 -12.59 -5.96 16.06
CA GLN A 2 -12.99 -4.69 16.71
C GLN A 2 -14.17 -3.96 16.03
N TYR A 3 -14.40 -4.15 14.71
CA TYR A 3 -15.58 -3.65 14.01
C TYR A 3 -16.92 -4.11 14.64
N LYS A 4 -17.07 -5.39 14.99
CA LYS A 4 -18.30 -5.90 15.64
C LYS A 4 -18.55 -5.27 17.02
N LYS A 5 -17.51 -4.71 17.65
CA LYS A 5 -17.59 -4.08 18.97
C LYS A 5 -17.80 -2.57 18.90
N ASN A 6 -17.21 -1.89 17.92
CA ASN A 6 -17.21 -0.42 17.83
C ASN A 6 -18.02 0.15 16.64
N LYS A 7 -18.53 -0.69 15.73
CA LYS A 7 -19.28 -0.31 14.50
C LYS A 7 -18.64 0.82 13.67
N ASN A 8 -17.33 1.02 13.81
CA ASN A 8 -16.65 2.15 13.19
C ASN A 8 -16.14 1.76 11.78
N PRO A 9 -16.67 2.35 10.70
CA PRO A 9 -16.30 2.02 9.32
C PRO A 9 -14.83 2.33 9.00
N HIS A 10 -14.17 3.18 9.78
CA HIS A 10 -12.76 3.53 9.58
C HIS A 10 -11.83 2.31 9.71
N PHE A 11 -12.16 1.32 10.54
CA PHE A 11 -11.37 0.08 10.61
C PHE A 11 -11.44 -0.74 9.33
N ILE A 12 -12.58 -0.71 8.63
CA ILE A 12 -12.75 -1.42 7.36
C ILE A 12 -11.95 -0.70 6.27
N LEU A 13 -12.08 0.63 6.17
CA LEU A 13 -11.34 1.43 5.19
C LEU A 13 -9.82 1.27 5.34
N MET A 14 -9.33 1.25 6.58
CA MET A 14 -7.92 1.00 6.86
C MET A 14 -7.50 -0.42 6.49
N GLY A 15 -8.28 -1.44 6.86
CA GLY A 15 -7.98 -2.83 6.48
C GLY A 15 -7.94 -3.02 4.97
N ILE A 16 -8.91 -2.46 4.25
CA ILE A 16 -8.94 -2.45 2.78
C ILE A 16 -7.70 -1.72 2.25
N THR A 17 -7.35 -0.57 2.81
CA THR A 17 -6.14 0.16 2.40
C THR A 17 -4.90 -0.71 2.49
N LEU A 18 -4.65 -1.34 3.65
CA LEU A 18 -3.44 -2.13 3.88
C LEU A 18 -3.37 -3.35 2.96
N ILE A 19 -4.50 -4.00 2.69
CA ILE A 19 -4.57 -5.14 1.76
C ILE A 19 -4.30 -4.64 0.33
N LEU A 20 -4.95 -3.58 -0.11
CA LEU A 20 -4.90 -3.17 -1.51
C LEU A 20 -3.67 -2.33 -1.85
N ILE A 21 -3.02 -1.67 -0.89
CA ILE A 21 -1.77 -0.94 -1.15
C ILE A 21 -0.59 -1.88 -1.43
N THR A 22 -0.61 -3.09 -0.87
CA THR A 22 0.38 -4.14 -1.15
C THR A 22 0.10 -4.88 -2.45
N SER A 23 -0.96 -4.50 -3.18
CA SER A 23 -1.32 -5.20 -4.41
C SER A 23 -0.27 -5.13 -5.50
N GLY A 24 0.66 -4.16 -5.44
CA GLY A 24 1.79 -4.08 -6.37
C GLY A 24 2.66 -5.33 -6.45
N TRP A 25 2.57 -6.25 -5.48
CA TRP A 25 3.28 -7.54 -5.47
C TRP A 25 2.35 -8.75 -5.61
N TYR A 26 1.04 -8.58 -5.79
CA TYR A 26 0.09 -9.69 -5.82
C TYR A 26 0.28 -10.60 -7.03
N GLY A 27 0.45 -10.01 -8.21
CA GLY A 27 0.65 -10.72 -9.46
C GLY A 27 1.93 -11.54 -9.45
N THR A 28 3.04 -10.96 -8.97
CA THR A 28 4.33 -11.67 -8.86
C THR A 28 4.29 -12.77 -7.79
N SER A 29 3.66 -12.50 -6.64
CA SER A 29 3.45 -13.50 -5.59
C SER A 29 2.58 -14.67 -6.05
N LEU A 30 1.48 -14.39 -6.76
CA LEU A 30 0.61 -15.43 -7.30
C LEU A 30 1.30 -16.20 -8.43
N SER A 31 2.07 -15.50 -9.27
CA SER A 31 2.87 -16.12 -10.33
C SER A 31 3.91 -17.10 -9.77
N PHE A 32 4.55 -16.75 -8.64
CA PHE A 32 5.44 -17.66 -7.91
C PHE A 32 4.72 -18.92 -7.43
N LEU A 33 3.54 -18.79 -6.82
CA LEU A 33 2.76 -19.95 -6.37
C LEU A 33 2.37 -20.86 -7.53
N ILE A 34 1.99 -20.29 -8.67
CA ILE A 34 1.63 -21.05 -9.88
C ILE A 34 2.88 -21.73 -10.47
N ALA A 35 4.01 -21.03 -10.54
CA ALA A 35 5.27 -21.60 -11.03
C ALA A 35 5.73 -22.81 -10.22
N LEU A 36 5.49 -22.84 -8.90
CA LEU A 36 5.78 -24.00 -8.06
C LEU A 36 4.94 -25.23 -8.42
N VAL A 37 3.70 -25.04 -8.85
CA VAL A 37 2.76 -26.13 -9.16
C VAL A 37 2.88 -26.59 -10.62
N PHE A 38 3.11 -25.66 -11.55
CA PHE A 38 3.07 -25.91 -12.99
C PHE A 38 4.45 -25.89 -13.66
N GLN A 39 5.45 -26.52 -13.02
CA GLN A 39 6.78 -26.74 -13.60
C GLN A 39 7.45 -25.46 -14.13
N ASN A 40 7.53 -24.44 -13.27
CA ASN A 40 8.17 -23.15 -13.56
C ASN A 40 7.43 -22.28 -14.59
N GLN A 41 6.18 -22.61 -14.94
CA GLN A 41 5.30 -21.72 -15.71
C GLN A 41 4.57 -20.78 -14.76
N GLY A 42 4.97 -19.51 -14.76
CA GLY A 42 4.26 -18.43 -14.05
C GLY A 42 3.08 -17.88 -14.86
N LEU A 43 2.37 -16.90 -14.29
CA LEU A 43 1.30 -16.16 -14.96
C LEU A 43 1.81 -15.39 -16.20
N PRO A 44 0.97 -15.21 -17.23
CA PRO A 44 1.28 -14.30 -18.33
C PRO A 44 1.44 -12.86 -17.81
N LEU A 45 2.22 -12.04 -18.52
CA LEU A 45 2.57 -10.68 -18.09
C LEU A 45 1.31 -9.83 -17.84
N GLU A 46 0.31 -9.93 -18.71
CA GLU A 46 -0.95 -9.20 -18.62
C GLU A 46 -1.70 -9.53 -17.33
N ALA A 47 -1.72 -10.80 -16.93
CA ALA A 47 -2.36 -11.22 -15.69
C ALA A 47 -1.59 -10.69 -14.47
N ILE A 48 -0.25 -10.70 -14.49
CA ILE A 48 0.57 -10.12 -13.42
C ILE A 48 0.26 -8.62 -13.29
N LEU A 49 0.25 -7.88 -14.40
CA LEU A 49 -0.03 -6.45 -14.42
C LEU A 49 -1.44 -6.12 -13.93
N LEU A 50 -2.47 -6.84 -14.39
CA LEU A 50 -3.84 -6.63 -13.91
C LEU A 50 -3.95 -6.87 -12.41
N ILE A 51 -3.41 -7.96 -11.91
CA ILE A 51 -3.48 -8.29 -10.48
C ILE A 51 -2.71 -7.27 -9.63
N ASN A 52 -1.61 -6.74 -10.16
CA ASN A 52 -0.82 -5.71 -9.48
C ASN A 52 -1.50 -4.35 -9.43
N PHE A 53 -2.06 -3.90 -10.55
CA PHE A 53 -2.51 -2.51 -10.70
C PHE A 53 -4.01 -2.32 -10.47
N LEU A 54 -4.83 -3.33 -10.74
CA LEU A 54 -6.29 -3.23 -10.62
C LEU A 54 -6.80 -2.92 -9.18
N PRO A 55 -6.13 -3.38 -8.10
CA PRO A 55 -6.60 -3.09 -6.75
C PRO A 55 -6.12 -1.75 -6.17
N LEU A 56 -5.02 -1.20 -6.69
CA LEU A 56 -4.36 -0.01 -6.12
C LEU A 56 -5.28 1.21 -5.94
N PRO A 57 -6.15 1.59 -6.89
CA PRO A 57 -7.03 2.75 -6.70
C PRO A 57 -8.01 2.61 -5.57
N ILE A 58 -8.54 1.40 -5.39
CA ILE A 58 -9.49 1.13 -4.32
C ILE A 58 -8.76 1.29 -2.99
N GLY A 59 -7.49 0.86 -2.92
CA GLY A 59 -6.60 1.15 -1.80
C GLY A 59 -6.40 2.65 -1.58
N MET A 60 -6.10 3.41 -2.63
CA MET A 60 -5.91 4.87 -2.55
C MET A 60 -7.16 5.61 -2.10
N ILE A 61 -8.32 5.32 -2.69
CA ILE A 61 -9.60 5.95 -2.33
C ILE A 61 -9.95 5.61 -0.89
N SER A 62 -9.73 4.36 -0.46
CA SER A 62 -9.97 3.92 0.91
C SER A 62 -9.07 4.69 1.89
N TRP A 63 -7.78 4.83 1.57
CA TRP A 63 -6.81 5.55 2.40
C TRP A 63 -7.17 7.02 2.53
N ILE A 64 -7.37 7.71 1.40
CA ILE A 64 -7.68 9.14 1.39
C ILE A 64 -9.02 9.40 2.08
N SER A 65 -10.02 8.54 1.89
CA SER A 65 -11.31 8.64 2.59
C SER A 65 -11.13 8.51 4.10
N PHE A 66 -10.39 7.49 4.55
CA PHE A 66 -10.05 7.29 5.96
C PHE A 66 -9.33 8.52 6.53
N PHE A 67 -8.26 8.97 5.88
CA PHE A 67 -7.44 10.09 6.31
C PHE A 67 -8.24 11.41 6.39
N LEU A 68 -9.09 11.70 5.41
CA LEU A 68 -9.89 12.92 5.40
C LEU A 68 -11.01 12.90 6.44
N ASP A 69 -11.52 11.73 6.82
CA ASP A 69 -12.57 11.62 7.83
C ASP A 69 -12.09 11.85 9.25
N ILE A 70 -10.84 11.47 9.53
CA ILE A 70 -10.21 11.57 10.84
C ILE A 70 -9.39 12.86 11.04
N THR A 71 -9.02 13.55 9.95
CA THR A 71 -8.29 14.81 10.03
C THR A 71 -9.20 16.03 9.86
N LEU A 72 -8.70 17.21 10.27
CA LEU A 72 -9.39 18.51 10.17
C LEU A 72 -9.68 18.96 8.72
N LEU A 73 -9.30 18.18 7.70
CA LEU A 73 -9.55 18.47 6.28
C LEU A 73 -10.95 18.07 5.81
N ARG A 74 -11.86 17.67 6.72
CA ARG A 74 -13.24 17.27 6.39
C ARG A 74 -13.97 18.27 5.48
N TYR A 75 -13.74 19.58 5.64
CA TYR A 75 -14.38 20.61 4.80
C TYR A 75 -13.96 20.53 3.32
N ARG A 76 -12.72 20.08 3.03
CA ARG A 76 -12.21 19.93 1.66
C ARG A 76 -12.34 18.49 1.14
N LYS A 77 -12.99 17.59 1.90
CA LYS A 77 -13.05 16.16 1.59
C LYS A 77 -13.52 15.88 0.17
N LYS A 78 -14.63 16.52 -0.26
CA LYS A 78 -15.20 16.33 -1.60
C LYS A 78 -14.23 16.73 -2.72
N ILE A 79 -13.50 17.85 -2.52
CA ILE A 79 -12.55 18.35 -3.51
C ILE A 79 -11.34 17.41 -3.61
N VAL A 80 -10.74 17.03 -2.47
CA VAL A 80 -9.56 16.16 -2.45
C VAL A 80 -9.90 14.77 -3.01
N LEU A 81 -11.05 14.20 -2.64
CA LEU A 81 -11.50 12.92 -3.21
C LEU A 81 -11.81 13.04 -4.70
N GLY A 82 -12.46 14.12 -5.15
CA GLY A 82 -12.73 14.36 -6.56
C GLY A 82 -11.44 14.41 -7.39
N VAL A 83 -10.44 15.18 -6.94
CA VAL A 83 -9.11 15.23 -7.58
C VAL A 83 -8.44 13.86 -7.57
N THR A 84 -8.52 13.12 -6.47
CA THR A 84 -7.95 11.77 -6.35
C THR A 84 -8.59 10.80 -7.35
N ILE A 85 -9.92 10.85 -7.50
CA ILE A 85 -10.66 10.01 -8.44
C ILE A 85 -10.31 10.35 -9.89
N ILE A 86 -10.21 11.64 -10.24
CA ILE A 86 -9.79 12.07 -11.58
C ILE A 86 -8.37 11.58 -11.88
N TYR A 87 -7.45 11.76 -10.93
CA TYR A 87 -6.07 11.30 -11.04
C TYR A 87 -5.98 9.77 -11.27
N ILE A 88 -6.74 9.00 -10.50
CA ILE A 88 -6.89 7.55 -10.66
C ILE A 88 -7.47 7.17 -12.03
N ALA A 89 -8.50 7.88 -12.48
CA ALA A 89 -9.16 7.60 -13.75
C ALA A 89 -8.18 7.80 -14.92
N ILE A 90 -7.39 8.87 -14.89
CA ILE A 90 -6.33 9.14 -15.87
C ILE A 90 -5.31 8.00 -15.88
N PHE A 91 -4.82 7.58 -14.70
CA PHE A 91 -3.91 6.45 -14.59
C PHE A 91 -4.48 5.18 -15.22
N TYR A 92 -5.75 4.85 -14.95
CA TYR A 92 -6.41 3.65 -15.48
C TYR A 92 -6.60 3.67 -16.97
N ILE A 93 -7.05 4.80 -17.52
CA ILE A 93 -7.25 4.95 -18.95
C ILE A 93 -5.91 4.70 -19.66
N ILE A 94 -4.83 5.32 -19.18
CA ILE A 94 -3.49 5.13 -19.77
C ILE A 94 -3.02 3.68 -19.59
N PHE A 95 -3.14 3.11 -18.39
CA PHE A 95 -2.72 1.74 -18.10
C PHE A 95 -3.46 0.73 -18.98
N LEU A 96 -4.79 0.81 -19.07
CA LEU A 96 -5.61 -0.13 -19.84
C LEU A 96 -5.40 0.02 -21.36
N LEU A 97 -5.21 1.25 -21.86
CA LEU A 97 -4.87 1.47 -23.27
C LEU A 97 -3.51 0.87 -23.62
N LEU A 98 -2.50 1.07 -22.78
CA LEU A 98 -1.17 0.46 -22.97
C LEU A 98 -1.24 -1.06 -22.89
N LEU A 99 -1.98 -1.60 -21.91
CA LEU A 99 -2.14 -3.05 -21.72
C LEU A 99 -2.81 -3.70 -22.94
N TRP A 100 -3.82 -3.05 -23.51
CA TRP A 100 -4.52 -3.52 -24.71
C TRP A 100 -3.66 -3.41 -25.98
N TYR A 101 -2.87 -2.33 -26.11
CA TYR A 101 -2.06 -2.09 -27.29
C TYR A 101 -0.80 -2.96 -27.32
N ASN A 102 0.00 -2.93 -26.25
CA ASN A 102 1.20 -3.75 -26.06
C ASN A 102 1.66 -3.68 -24.59
N SER A 103 1.55 -4.80 -23.87
CA SER A 103 1.94 -4.93 -22.46
C SER A 103 3.44 -4.70 -22.22
N ASP A 104 4.30 -4.92 -23.23
CA ASP A 104 5.74 -4.67 -23.15
C ASP A 104 6.11 -3.19 -22.99
N LEU A 105 5.18 -2.29 -23.33
CA LEU A 105 5.34 -0.84 -23.09
C LEU A 105 5.17 -0.47 -21.61
N ILE A 106 4.58 -1.37 -20.81
CA ILE A 106 4.36 -1.18 -19.37
C ILE A 106 5.52 -1.77 -18.58
N ALA A 107 5.81 -3.04 -18.83
CA ALA A 107 6.81 -3.81 -18.11
C ALA A 107 7.36 -4.94 -19.00
N GLU A 108 8.46 -5.55 -18.57
CA GLU A 108 8.98 -6.77 -19.17
C GLU A 108 9.01 -7.90 -18.15
N LYS A 109 8.66 -9.10 -18.60
CA LYS A 109 8.75 -10.31 -17.79
C LYS A 109 10.16 -10.90 -17.91
N LEU A 110 10.95 -10.81 -16.85
CA LEU A 110 12.34 -11.30 -16.81
C LEU A 110 12.43 -12.78 -16.44
N SER A 111 11.50 -13.24 -15.61
CA SER A 111 11.42 -14.63 -15.14
C SER A 111 9.95 -15.02 -14.92
N PRO A 112 9.64 -16.28 -14.57
CA PRO A 112 8.28 -16.66 -14.17
C PRO A 112 7.70 -15.82 -13.03
N VAL A 113 8.54 -15.15 -12.23
CA VAL A 113 8.11 -14.42 -11.01
C VAL A 113 8.54 -12.97 -10.99
N ASP A 114 9.41 -12.56 -11.91
CA ASP A 114 10.01 -11.23 -11.93
C ASP A 114 9.55 -10.41 -13.13
N THR A 115 9.17 -9.17 -12.84
CA THR A 115 8.80 -8.17 -13.84
C THR A 115 9.55 -6.88 -13.56
N SER A 116 10.00 -6.20 -14.62
CA SER A 116 10.63 -4.88 -14.54
C SER A 116 9.75 -3.83 -15.18
N GLY A 117 9.39 -2.78 -14.44
CA GLY A 117 8.61 -1.66 -14.96
C GLY A 117 9.42 -0.85 -15.98
N LYS A 118 8.88 -0.66 -17.18
CA LYS A 118 9.51 0.08 -18.29
C LYS A 118 8.96 1.48 -18.47
N ASN A 119 7.68 1.70 -18.13
CA ASN A 119 6.98 2.92 -18.46
C ASN A 119 7.22 4.05 -17.42
N PRO A 120 7.94 5.13 -17.76
CA PRO A 120 8.23 6.20 -16.80
C PRO A 120 6.97 6.91 -16.31
N LEU A 121 5.95 7.01 -17.16
CA LEU A 121 4.70 7.67 -16.82
C LEU A 121 3.96 6.86 -15.74
N LEU A 122 3.76 5.56 -15.93
CA LEU A 122 3.11 4.69 -14.92
C LEU A 122 3.94 4.64 -13.62
N ASN A 123 5.27 4.59 -13.71
CA ASN A 123 6.14 4.64 -12.54
C ASN A 123 5.97 5.97 -11.77
N SER A 124 5.82 7.10 -12.47
CA SER A 124 5.55 8.40 -11.84
C SER A 124 4.20 8.41 -11.11
N PHE A 125 3.19 7.69 -11.62
CA PHE A 125 1.90 7.55 -10.94
C PHE A 125 2.04 6.80 -9.60
N ILE A 126 2.77 5.68 -9.60
CA ILE A 126 3.06 4.91 -8.38
C ILE A 126 3.86 5.76 -7.38
N LEU A 127 4.84 6.53 -7.86
CA LEU A 127 5.66 7.40 -7.01
C LEU A 127 4.80 8.45 -6.28
N VAL A 128 3.91 9.14 -6.99
CA VAL A 128 2.98 10.11 -6.40
C VAL A 128 2.05 9.42 -5.39
N TYR A 129 1.59 8.21 -5.69
CA TYR A 129 0.78 7.43 -4.77
C TYR A 129 1.53 7.09 -3.46
N VAL A 130 2.75 6.57 -3.56
CA VAL A 130 3.61 6.26 -2.40
C VAL A 130 3.93 7.52 -1.61
N PHE A 131 4.21 8.63 -2.29
CA PHE A 131 4.49 9.93 -1.66
C PHE A 131 3.29 10.48 -0.90
N LEU A 132 2.09 10.42 -1.48
CA LEU A 132 0.85 10.81 -0.82
C LEU A 132 0.60 9.94 0.41
N PHE A 133 0.76 8.62 0.29
CA PHE A 133 0.61 7.68 1.40
C PHE A 133 1.62 7.98 2.52
N PHE A 134 2.88 8.25 2.19
CA PHE A 134 3.94 8.61 3.13
C PHE A 134 3.63 9.90 3.89
N ILE A 135 3.34 11.01 3.20
CA ILE A 135 3.11 12.32 3.84
C ILE A 135 1.86 12.28 4.72
N THR A 136 0.75 11.77 4.17
CA THR A 136 -0.52 11.72 4.90
C THR A 136 -0.43 10.74 6.07
N GLY A 137 0.30 9.64 5.90
CA GLY A 137 0.59 8.66 6.95
C GLY A 137 1.42 9.22 8.09
N ILE A 138 2.51 9.94 7.79
CA ILE A 138 3.31 10.64 8.82
C ILE A 138 2.45 11.64 9.56
N LYS A 139 1.70 12.49 8.85
CA LYS A 139 0.83 13.49 9.50
C LYS A 139 -0.20 12.80 10.41
N PHE A 140 -0.84 11.74 9.93
CA PHE A 140 -1.80 10.97 10.73
C PHE A 140 -1.16 10.38 11.99
N SER A 141 0.06 9.84 11.87
CA SER A 141 0.80 9.26 12.99
C SER A 141 1.15 10.32 14.03
N LEU A 142 1.67 11.48 13.59
CA LEU A 142 2.00 12.60 14.46
C LEU A 142 0.78 13.18 15.17
N ASP A 143 -0.34 13.34 14.47
CA ASP A 143 -1.58 13.82 15.07
C ASP A 143 -2.14 12.81 16.08
N THR A 144 -2.01 11.51 15.80
CA THR A 144 -2.39 10.43 16.72
C THR A 144 -1.52 10.44 17.99
N MET A 145 -0.24 10.78 17.89
CA MET A 145 0.67 10.91 19.04
C MET A 145 0.39 12.10 19.96
N LYS A 146 -0.36 13.11 19.49
CA LYS A 146 -0.71 14.29 20.29
C LYS A 146 -1.93 14.08 21.19
N LEU A 147 -2.69 12.99 20.99
CA LEU A 147 -3.85 12.68 21.81
C LEU A 147 -3.44 12.38 23.26
N ASP A 148 -4.28 12.72 24.23
CA ASP A 148 -3.96 12.56 25.66
C ASP A 148 -3.90 11.11 26.12
N ASP A 149 -4.60 10.22 25.41
CA ASP A 149 -4.65 8.81 25.72
C ASP A 149 -3.34 8.08 25.35
N LEU A 150 -2.72 7.43 26.33
CA LEU A 150 -1.45 6.71 26.17
C LEU A 150 -1.53 5.61 25.09
N GLU A 151 -2.68 4.94 24.96
CA GLU A 151 -2.90 3.91 23.95
C GLU A 151 -2.78 4.50 22.55
N MET A 152 -3.43 5.64 22.32
CA MET A 152 -3.34 6.38 21.06
C MET A 152 -1.92 6.86 20.80
N ARG A 153 -1.18 7.33 21.81
CA ARG A 153 0.22 7.72 21.62
C ARG A 153 1.12 6.58 21.15
N LEU A 154 0.96 5.39 21.72
CA LEU A 154 1.72 4.20 21.31
C LEU A 154 1.36 3.76 19.89
N ARG A 155 0.07 3.76 19.55
CA ARG A 155 -0.40 3.50 18.18
C ARG A 155 0.27 4.43 17.18
N GLY A 156 0.28 5.73 17.47
CA GLY A 156 0.93 6.74 16.63
C GLY A 156 2.42 6.51 16.44
N LYS A 157 3.15 6.02 17.47
CA LYS A 157 4.58 5.68 17.34
C LYS A 157 4.83 4.50 16.39
N PHE A 158 4.05 3.42 16.50
CA PHE A 158 4.16 2.29 15.57
C PHE A 158 3.87 2.73 14.13
N LEU A 159 2.82 3.54 13.93
CA LEU A 159 2.49 4.06 12.61
C LEU A 159 3.59 4.98 12.05
N LEU A 160 4.21 5.80 12.90
CA LEU A 160 5.30 6.69 12.49
C LEU A 160 6.53 5.92 11.99
N VAL A 161 6.74 4.69 12.45
CA VAL A 161 7.77 3.78 11.92
C VAL A 161 7.26 3.05 10.68
N ALA A 162 6.02 2.56 10.71
CA ALA A 162 5.43 1.78 9.63
C ALA A 162 5.37 2.53 8.30
N PHE A 163 4.89 3.79 8.29
CA PHE A 163 4.74 4.55 7.05
C PHE A 163 6.08 4.78 6.33
N PRO A 164 7.13 5.31 6.98
CA PRO A 164 8.45 5.43 6.36
C PRO A 164 9.05 4.09 5.95
N SER A 165 9.03 3.08 6.81
CA SER A 165 9.58 1.77 6.48
C SER A 165 8.92 1.17 5.25
N TYR A 166 7.58 1.23 5.17
CA TYR A 166 6.83 0.73 4.02
C TYR A 166 7.11 1.52 2.75
N SER A 167 6.99 2.85 2.81
CA SER A 167 7.14 3.70 1.62
C SER A 167 8.56 3.68 1.06
N ILE A 168 9.58 3.75 1.93
CA ILE A 168 10.98 3.74 1.51
C ILE A 168 11.36 2.37 0.99
N ALA A 169 11.08 1.29 1.74
CA ALA A 169 11.44 -0.05 1.32
C ALA A 169 10.69 -0.47 0.05
N GLY A 170 9.40 -0.14 -0.06
CA GLY A 170 8.60 -0.44 -1.24
C GLY A 170 9.06 0.33 -2.47
N LEU A 171 9.45 1.59 -2.31
CA LEU A 171 10.03 2.38 -3.40
C LEU A 171 11.34 1.77 -3.89
N PHE A 172 12.27 1.47 -2.99
CA PHE A 172 13.55 0.85 -3.37
C PHE A 172 13.37 -0.57 -3.93
N ASP A 173 12.47 -1.39 -3.39
CA ASP A 173 12.19 -2.74 -3.91
C ASP A 173 11.60 -2.68 -5.32
N SER A 174 10.83 -1.64 -5.66
CA SER A 174 10.25 -1.47 -6.99
C SER A 174 11.22 -0.95 -8.06
N ILE A 175 12.33 -0.31 -7.66
CA ILE A 175 13.30 0.31 -8.58
C ILE A 175 14.56 -0.55 -8.73
N LEU A 176 15.00 -1.19 -7.65
CA LEU A 176 16.25 -1.93 -7.65
C LEU A 176 16.10 -3.29 -8.34
N PRO A 177 17.10 -3.72 -9.13
CA PRO A 177 17.14 -5.08 -9.65
C PRO A 177 17.13 -6.11 -8.51
N ASN A 178 16.53 -7.27 -8.78
CA ASN A 178 16.54 -8.39 -7.85
C ASN A 178 17.98 -8.76 -7.46
N SER A 179 18.28 -8.57 -6.18
CA SER A 179 19.60 -8.75 -5.58
C SER A 179 19.45 -9.10 -4.11
N GLU A 180 20.54 -9.42 -3.42
CA GLU A 180 20.50 -9.67 -1.97
C GLU A 180 19.89 -8.50 -1.18
N LEU A 181 20.05 -7.27 -1.69
CA LEU A 181 19.46 -6.08 -1.10
C LEU A 181 17.92 -6.10 -1.16
N THR A 182 17.30 -6.65 -2.20
CA THR A 182 15.83 -6.72 -2.27
C THR A 182 15.24 -7.66 -1.22
N LEU A 183 15.98 -8.68 -0.79
CA LEU A 183 15.56 -9.52 0.34
C LEU A 183 15.49 -8.73 1.65
N ILE A 184 16.46 -7.85 1.90
CA ILE A 184 16.47 -6.97 3.08
C ILE A 184 15.28 -6.01 3.02
N LEU A 185 15.02 -5.41 1.86
CA LEU A 185 13.88 -4.51 1.67
C LEU A 185 12.54 -5.22 1.89
N ARG A 186 12.40 -6.47 1.42
CA ARG A 186 11.21 -7.29 1.67
C ARG A 186 11.03 -7.64 3.15
N ALA A 187 12.12 -7.91 3.87
CA ALA A 187 12.07 -8.08 5.31
C ALA A 187 11.56 -6.81 6.01
N ILE A 188 12.07 -5.63 5.62
CA ILE A 188 11.60 -4.34 6.13
C ILE A 188 10.12 -4.12 5.81
N LEU A 189 9.67 -4.46 4.60
CA LEU A 189 8.25 -4.41 4.22
C LEU A 189 7.39 -5.30 5.12
N ILE A 190 7.80 -6.54 5.39
CA ILE A 190 7.10 -7.45 6.29
C ILE A 190 7.00 -6.86 7.70
N PHE A 191 8.12 -6.34 8.24
CA PHE A 191 8.11 -5.68 9.55
C PHE A 191 7.21 -4.44 9.58
N SER A 192 7.17 -3.65 8.50
CA SER A 192 6.28 -2.49 8.41
C SER A 192 4.80 -2.87 8.47
N ILE A 193 4.40 -4.02 7.91
CA ILE A 193 3.03 -4.54 8.02
C ILE A 193 2.71 -4.96 9.47
N ILE A 194 3.68 -5.54 10.18
CA ILE A 194 3.54 -5.85 11.61
C ILE A 194 3.36 -4.56 12.42
N ASP A 195 4.16 -3.53 12.13
CA ASP A 195 4.04 -2.22 12.77
C ASP A 195 2.70 -1.54 12.45
N PHE A 196 2.20 -1.63 11.21
CA PHE A 196 0.84 -1.19 10.88
C PHE A 196 -0.21 -1.92 11.72
N TYR A 197 -0.10 -3.24 11.85
CA TYR A 197 -1.02 -4.02 12.68
C TYR A 197 -1.00 -3.55 14.15
N PHE A 198 0.19 -3.31 14.72
CA PHE A 198 0.31 -2.78 16.08
C PHE A 198 -0.20 -1.34 16.20
N GLY A 199 0.05 -0.51 15.19
CA GLY A 199 -0.43 0.86 15.10
C GLY A 199 -1.94 0.99 15.05
N PHE A 200 -2.64 0.07 14.36
CA PHE A 200 -4.09 0.16 14.22
C PHE A 200 -4.89 -0.63 15.26
N VAL A 201 -4.42 -1.83 15.64
CA VAL A 201 -5.16 -2.73 16.53
C VAL A 201 -4.68 -2.64 17.98
N LEU A 202 -3.38 -2.39 18.18
CA LEU A 202 -2.62 -2.47 19.43
C LEU A 202 -2.94 -3.72 20.28
N PRO A 203 -2.12 -4.77 20.23
CA PRO A 203 -2.32 -5.97 21.04
C PRO A 203 -2.42 -5.68 22.55
N LYS A 204 -3.31 -6.41 23.24
CA LYS A 204 -3.55 -6.25 24.68
C LYS A 204 -2.28 -6.40 25.54
N TRP A 205 -1.31 -7.22 25.10
CA TRP A 205 -0.07 -7.44 25.84
C TRP A 205 0.87 -6.22 25.80
N ILE A 206 0.92 -5.50 24.68
CA ILE A 206 1.64 -4.21 24.58
C ILE A 206 0.97 -3.19 25.49
N LYS A 207 -0.37 -3.11 25.43
CA LYS A 207 -1.14 -2.19 26.28
C LYS A 207 -0.87 -2.39 27.77
N ARG A 208 -0.81 -3.64 28.25
CA ARG A 208 -0.54 -3.93 29.66
C ARG A 208 0.87 -3.51 30.09
N ARG A 209 1.88 -3.75 29.25
CA ARG A 209 3.27 -3.40 29.58
C ARG A 209 3.51 -1.90 29.65
N ALA A 210 2.75 -1.09 28.91
CA ALA A 210 2.90 0.36 28.93
C ALA A 210 2.12 1.05 30.07
N ALA A 211 1.23 0.33 30.75
CA ALA A 211 0.47 0.83 31.90
C ALA A 211 1.20 0.62 33.24
N HIS A 212 2.36 -0.02 33.20
CA HIS A 212 3.29 -0.20 34.31
C HIS A 212 4.53 0.64 34.06
#